data_AF-A0A8J3KK14-F1
#
_entry.id   AF-A0A8J3KK14-F1
#
_cell.length_a   1.000
_cell.length_b   1.000
_cell.length_c   1.000
_cell.angle_alpha   90.00
_cell.angle_beta   90.00
_cell.angle_gamma   90.00
#
_symmetry.space_group_name_H-M   'P 1'
#
loop_
_entity.id
_entity.type
_entity.pdbx_description
1 polymer ?
#
loop_
_entity_poly.entity_id
_entity_poly.type
_entity_poly.pdbx_seq_one_letter_code
_entity_poly.pdbx_strand_id
1 'polypeptide(L)'
;MSIVRVVADPPPATVFAVLRDWRWAWSAAEVPALAEHLGWRIVHQVDGGTALAAPAADPAVRHTIAGARGEVHYLDVKLTDRVAERTEQTDRQLDEAFTRLVAEAVDVLGPVGGATPETSRQWRLPNGTVRIGRTSWSVVATWRPPDPRWAAAAAAGRYPLGGWVDFTARLRDDLLRLDGGVVLLRHGARVVQFASSHGVLCAEVVADHAAVPEPDRFSARQHEALLGLGWREPRPSGDPNWTCEPVRHLTGPGVEALADRLVATLRDVLGVDRPGHLLVESWDDDTAEPLDLAVCR
;
A
#
# COMPACT_ATOMS: atom_id res chain seq x y z
N MET A 1 4.68 -36.29 -13.60
CA MET A 1 4.79 -34.86 -13.94
C MET A 1 3.76 -34.11 -13.11
N SER A 2 4.19 -33.37 -12.09
CA SER A 2 3.27 -32.61 -11.23
C SER A 2 2.89 -31.31 -11.92
N ILE A 3 1.60 -30.98 -11.94
CA ILE A 3 1.05 -29.75 -12.53
C ILE A 3 0.63 -28.86 -11.36
N VAL A 4 1.13 -27.62 -11.31
CA VAL A 4 0.65 -26.63 -10.34
C VAL A 4 -0.82 -26.32 -10.60
N ARG A 5 -1.68 -26.58 -9.63
CA ARG A 5 -3.12 -26.30 -9.70
C ARG A 5 -3.50 -25.20 -8.74
N VAL A 6 -4.46 -24.36 -9.13
CA VAL A 6 -5.12 -23.47 -8.17
C VAL A 6 -6.09 -24.32 -7.35
N VAL A 7 -6.01 -24.19 -6.03
CA VAL A 7 -6.74 -25.04 -5.07
C VAL A 7 -7.60 -24.24 -4.08
N ALA A 8 -7.61 -22.91 -4.21
CA ALA A 8 -8.55 -22.10 -3.44
C ALA A 8 -9.98 -22.39 -3.92
N ASP A 9 -10.82 -22.79 -2.98
CA ASP A 9 -12.26 -22.94 -3.15
C ASP A 9 -12.95 -22.22 -1.99
N PRO A 10 -13.73 -21.15 -2.23
CA PRO A 10 -14.14 -20.61 -3.53
C PRO A 10 -12.96 -20.06 -4.35
N PRO A 11 -13.17 -19.72 -5.64
CA PRO A 11 -12.10 -19.18 -6.49
C PRO A 11 -11.35 -17.99 -5.84
N PRO A 12 -10.05 -17.80 -6.14
CA PRO A 12 -9.23 -16.77 -5.49
C PRO A 12 -9.86 -15.38 -5.45
N ALA A 13 -10.43 -14.91 -6.57
CA ALA A 13 -11.12 -13.61 -6.63
C ALA A 13 -12.27 -13.49 -5.61
N THR A 14 -13.04 -14.56 -5.38
CA THR A 14 -14.09 -14.60 -4.36
C THR A 14 -13.50 -14.53 -2.96
N VAL A 15 -12.45 -15.31 -2.68
CA VAL A 15 -11.75 -15.24 -1.38
C VAL A 15 -11.19 -13.83 -1.13
N PHE A 16 -10.59 -13.21 -2.14
CA PHE A 16 -10.07 -11.84 -2.05
C PHE A 16 -11.18 -10.83 -1.74
N ALA A 17 -12.32 -10.91 -2.43
CA ALA A 17 -13.44 -10.00 -2.22
C ALA A 17 -14.04 -10.15 -0.82
N VAL A 18 -14.30 -11.39 -0.40
CA VAL A 18 -14.82 -11.68 0.94
C VAL A 18 -13.88 -11.14 2.00
N LEU A 19 -12.59 -11.46 1.94
CA LEU A 19 -11.63 -11.02 2.97
C LEU A 19 -11.37 -9.51 2.93
N ARG A 20 -11.48 -8.85 1.77
CA ARG A 20 -11.42 -7.39 1.66
C ARG A 20 -12.62 -6.73 2.35
N ASP A 21 -13.81 -7.29 2.20
CA ASP A 21 -15.05 -6.68 2.69
C ASP A 21 -15.43 -7.15 4.12
N TRP A 22 -14.82 -8.24 4.60
CA TRP A 22 -15.04 -8.76 5.93
C TRP A 22 -14.55 -7.77 6.99
N ARG A 23 -15.48 -7.27 7.81
CA ARG A 23 -15.17 -6.41 8.95
C ARG A 23 -14.64 -7.25 10.11
N TRP A 24 -13.40 -7.73 9.97
CA TRP A 24 -12.76 -8.58 10.96
C TRP A 24 -12.27 -7.76 12.15
N ALA A 25 -12.66 -8.12 13.38
CA ALA A 25 -12.00 -7.63 14.59
C ALA A 25 -10.70 -8.38 14.89
N TRP A 26 -10.27 -9.28 13.99
CA TRP A 26 -9.12 -10.17 14.17
C TRP A 26 -9.25 -11.02 15.44
N SER A 27 -10.48 -11.37 15.83
CA SER A 27 -10.75 -12.25 16.97
C SER A 27 -10.82 -13.70 16.54
N ALA A 28 -10.28 -14.61 17.36
CA ALA A 28 -10.44 -16.04 17.20
C ALA A 28 -11.91 -16.48 17.28
N ALA A 29 -12.77 -15.72 17.96
CA ALA A 29 -14.20 -16.01 18.09
C ALA A 29 -14.97 -15.88 16.76
N GLU A 30 -14.45 -15.09 15.81
CA GLU A 30 -15.08 -14.85 14.50
C GLU A 30 -14.67 -15.88 13.45
N VAL A 31 -13.66 -16.71 13.74
CA VAL A 31 -13.09 -17.69 12.81
C VAL A 31 -14.13 -18.69 12.28
N PRO A 32 -15.04 -19.25 13.11
CA PRO A 32 -16.10 -20.14 12.60
C PRO A 32 -17.02 -19.47 11.58
N ALA A 33 -17.44 -18.22 11.84
CA ALA A 33 -18.33 -17.48 10.94
C ALA A 33 -17.63 -17.13 9.61
N LEU A 34 -16.36 -16.73 9.67
CA LEU A 34 -15.55 -16.48 8.48
C LEU A 34 -15.38 -17.77 7.65
N ALA A 35 -15.04 -18.89 8.31
CA ALA A 35 -14.88 -20.17 7.64
C ALA A 35 -16.19 -20.62 6.97
N GLU A 36 -17.32 -20.55 7.67
CA GLU A 36 -18.64 -20.86 7.11
C GLU A 36 -18.97 -20.01 5.88
N HIS A 37 -18.73 -18.69 5.95
CA HIS A 37 -18.98 -17.77 4.85
C HIS A 37 -18.13 -18.09 3.60
N LEU A 38 -16.90 -18.57 3.81
CA LEU A 38 -16.01 -19.03 2.74
C LEU A 38 -16.28 -20.48 2.31
N GLY A 39 -17.31 -21.15 2.84
CA GLY A 39 -17.56 -22.56 2.53
C GLY A 39 -16.46 -23.49 3.04
N TRP A 40 -15.70 -23.05 4.04
CA TRP A 40 -14.63 -23.82 4.68
C TRP A 40 -15.15 -24.51 5.94
N ARG A 41 -14.55 -25.66 6.22
CA ARG A 41 -14.73 -26.39 7.47
C ARG A 41 -13.47 -26.28 8.30
N ILE A 42 -13.64 -25.94 9.58
CA ILE A 42 -12.55 -26.02 10.56
C ILE A 42 -12.24 -27.50 10.80
N VAL A 43 -11.03 -27.92 10.45
CA VAL A 43 -10.58 -29.31 10.59
C VAL A 43 -9.84 -29.55 11.90
N HIS A 44 -9.24 -28.50 12.46
CA HIS A 44 -8.53 -28.54 13.73
C HIS A 44 -8.52 -27.14 14.34
N GLN A 45 -8.69 -27.02 15.64
CA GLN A 45 -8.60 -25.76 16.36
C GLN A 45 -8.03 -26.00 17.75
N VAL A 46 -7.02 -25.23 18.10
CA VAL A 46 -6.50 -25.14 19.47
C VAL A 46 -7.25 -24.03 20.19
N ASP A 47 -7.69 -24.29 21.43
CA ASP A 47 -8.41 -23.30 22.22
C ASP A 47 -7.58 -22.02 22.41
N GLY A 48 -8.19 -20.86 22.09
CA GLY A 48 -7.53 -19.56 22.06
C GLY A 48 -6.33 -19.44 21.10
N GLY A 49 -6.13 -20.40 20.19
CA GLY A 49 -4.92 -20.57 19.40
C GLY A 49 -5.15 -20.66 17.88
N THR A 50 -4.29 -21.45 17.22
CA THR A 50 -4.33 -21.64 15.77
C THR A 50 -5.47 -22.56 15.35
N ALA A 51 -6.16 -22.20 14.27
CA ALA A 51 -7.11 -23.04 13.58
C ALA A 51 -6.59 -23.43 12.18
N LEU A 52 -6.96 -24.63 11.74
CA LEU A 52 -6.80 -25.09 10.37
C LEU A 52 -8.19 -25.20 9.75
N ALA A 53 -8.37 -24.57 8.61
CA ALA A 53 -9.58 -24.65 7.81
C ALA A 53 -9.28 -25.34 6.48
N ALA A 54 -10.29 -25.97 5.89
CA ALA A 54 -10.19 -26.59 4.58
C ALA A 54 -11.48 -26.31 3.79
N PRO A 55 -11.41 -26.10 2.47
CA PRO A 55 -12.61 -26.06 1.64
C PRO A 55 -13.44 -27.33 1.81
N ALA A 56 -14.77 -27.19 1.74
CA ALA A 56 -15.66 -28.34 1.83
C ALA A 56 -15.43 -29.34 0.69
N ALA A 57 -15.11 -28.86 -0.52
CA ALA A 57 -14.89 -29.69 -1.69
C ALA A 57 -13.52 -30.42 -1.69
N ASP A 58 -12.50 -29.85 -1.05
CA ASP A 58 -11.16 -30.46 -0.99
C ASP A 58 -10.58 -30.41 0.44
N PRO A 59 -10.82 -31.48 1.23
CA PRO A 59 -10.28 -31.59 2.58
C PRO A 59 -8.81 -32.01 2.58
N ALA A 60 -8.05 -31.96 1.50
CA ALA A 60 -6.59 -32.05 1.53
C ALA A 60 -5.93 -30.66 1.62
N VAL A 61 -6.59 -29.62 1.11
CA VAL A 61 -6.13 -28.23 1.22
C VAL A 61 -6.26 -27.74 2.66
N ARG A 62 -5.24 -27.06 3.16
CA ARG A 62 -5.21 -26.50 4.51
C ARG A 62 -4.90 -25.02 4.45
N HIS A 63 -5.83 -24.22 4.95
CA HIS A 63 -5.65 -22.82 5.27
C HIS A 63 -5.30 -22.71 6.75
N THR A 64 -4.36 -21.84 7.07
CA THR A 64 -3.90 -21.65 8.44
C THR A 64 -4.42 -20.32 8.96
N ILE A 65 -5.10 -20.35 10.09
CA ILE A 65 -5.54 -19.16 10.82
C ILE A 65 -4.77 -19.16 12.13
N ALA A 66 -3.64 -18.46 12.15
CA ALA A 66 -2.76 -18.47 13.28
C ALA A 66 -3.18 -17.38 14.28
N GLY A 67 -3.42 -17.80 15.51
CA GLY A 67 -3.80 -16.93 16.60
C GLY A 67 -3.24 -17.38 17.93
N ALA A 68 -3.28 -16.49 18.91
CA ALA A 68 -2.97 -16.74 20.30
C ALA A 68 -3.76 -15.78 21.19
N ARG A 69 -4.11 -16.24 22.41
CA ARG A 69 -4.82 -15.44 23.42
C ARG A 69 -6.12 -14.80 22.92
N GLY A 70 -6.84 -15.53 22.04
CA GLY A 70 -8.12 -15.08 21.50
C GLY A 70 -8.03 -14.12 20.32
N GLU A 71 -6.83 -13.79 19.85
CA GLU A 71 -6.61 -12.95 18.67
C GLU A 71 -5.97 -13.73 17.52
N VAL A 72 -6.28 -13.32 16.30
CA VAL A 72 -5.71 -13.84 15.06
C VAL A 72 -4.58 -12.92 14.62
N HIS A 73 -3.40 -13.49 14.42
CA HIS A 73 -2.22 -12.78 13.97
C HIS A 73 -2.06 -12.82 12.44
N TYR A 74 -2.49 -13.90 11.80
CA TYR A 74 -2.54 -13.98 10.33
C TYR A 74 -3.46 -15.11 9.84
N LEU A 75 -3.90 -14.97 8.59
CA LEU A 75 -4.57 -16.00 7.81
C LEU A 75 -3.74 -16.29 6.56
N ASP A 76 -3.29 -17.52 6.40
CA ASP A 76 -2.65 -18.02 5.20
C ASP A 76 -3.64 -18.84 4.36
N VAL A 77 -3.97 -18.34 3.18
CA VAL A 77 -4.77 -19.03 2.17
C VAL A 77 -3.84 -19.65 1.14
N LYS A 78 -3.96 -20.96 0.96
CA LYS A 78 -3.24 -21.69 -0.08
C LYS A 78 -3.96 -21.45 -1.40
N LEU A 79 -3.29 -20.76 -2.32
CA LEU A 79 -3.85 -20.46 -3.64
C LEU A 79 -3.51 -21.56 -4.64
N THR A 80 -2.33 -22.17 -4.52
CA THR A 80 -1.95 -23.35 -5.33
C THR A 80 -1.68 -24.57 -4.45
N ASP A 81 -1.70 -25.74 -5.07
CA ASP A 81 -1.15 -26.94 -4.47
C ASP A 81 0.35 -26.80 -4.19
N ARG A 82 0.85 -27.71 -3.37
CA ARG A 82 2.28 -27.82 -3.09
C ARG A 82 2.92 -28.70 -4.16
N VAL A 83 3.94 -28.19 -4.84
CA VAL A 83 4.74 -29.03 -5.74
C VAL A 83 5.58 -30.03 -4.92
N ALA A 84 5.53 -31.30 -5.33
CA ALA A 84 6.24 -32.38 -4.65
C ALA A 84 7.75 -32.36 -4.95
N GLU A 85 8.14 -31.92 -6.15
CA GLU A 85 9.52 -31.88 -6.63
C GLU A 85 9.76 -30.54 -7.34
N ARG A 86 10.97 -30.00 -7.20
CA ARG A 86 11.37 -28.77 -7.90
C ARG A 86 12.16 -29.11 -9.15
N THR A 87 11.64 -28.61 -10.25
CA THR A 87 12.23 -28.62 -11.58
C THR A 87 12.07 -27.23 -12.18
N GLU A 88 12.83 -26.91 -13.23
CA GLU A 88 12.64 -25.66 -13.98
C GLU A 88 11.21 -25.53 -14.52
N GLN A 89 10.57 -26.64 -14.87
CA GLN A 89 9.17 -26.65 -15.32
C GLN A 89 8.21 -26.25 -14.20
N THR A 90 8.34 -26.84 -13.01
CA THR A 90 7.48 -26.49 -11.87
C THR A 90 7.72 -25.07 -11.38
N ASP A 91 8.96 -24.57 -11.48
CA ASP A 91 9.26 -23.17 -11.15
C ASP A 91 8.57 -22.20 -12.12
N ARG A 92 8.64 -22.47 -13.43
CA ARG A 92 7.88 -21.69 -14.44
C ARG A 92 6.38 -21.72 -14.18
N GLN A 93 5.82 -22.88 -13.86
CA GLN A 93 4.40 -23.01 -13.54
C GLN A 93 3.99 -22.22 -12.29
N LEU A 94 4.85 -22.17 -11.25
CA LEU A 94 4.62 -21.35 -10.07
C LEU A 94 4.68 -19.84 -10.40
N ASP A 95 5.59 -19.42 -11.26
CA ASP A 95 5.71 -18.01 -11.69
C ASP A 95 4.51 -17.57 -12.55
N GLU A 96 4.04 -18.43 -13.46
CA GLU A 96 2.80 -18.22 -14.23
C GLU A 96 1.58 -18.14 -13.30
N ALA A 97 1.46 -19.07 -12.35
CA ALA A 97 0.37 -19.07 -11.38
C ALA A 97 0.39 -17.81 -10.50
N PHE A 98 1.57 -17.41 -10.01
CA PHE A 98 1.76 -16.18 -9.23
C PHE A 98 1.34 -14.94 -10.03
N THR A 99 1.81 -14.81 -11.26
CA THR A 99 1.49 -13.67 -12.15
C THR A 99 -0.02 -13.55 -12.36
N ARG A 100 -0.70 -14.66 -12.67
CA ARG A 100 -2.15 -14.69 -12.84
C ARG A 100 -2.89 -14.32 -11.55
N LEU A 101 -2.52 -14.92 -10.41
CA LEU A 101 -3.18 -14.66 -9.12
C LEU A 101 -2.99 -13.22 -8.65
N VAL A 102 -1.85 -12.60 -8.96
CA VAL A 102 -1.62 -11.17 -8.73
C VAL A 102 -2.54 -10.33 -9.60
N ALA A 103 -2.72 -10.67 -10.89
CA ALA A 103 -3.65 -9.95 -11.75
C ALA A 103 -5.10 -10.03 -11.23
N GLU A 104 -5.56 -11.22 -10.84
CA GLU A 104 -6.88 -11.38 -10.19
C GLU A 104 -7.01 -10.56 -8.91
N ALA A 105 -5.94 -10.50 -8.10
CA ALA A 105 -5.93 -9.68 -6.90
C ALA A 105 -5.94 -8.17 -7.23
N VAL A 106 -5.30 -7.72 -8.30
CA VAL A 106 -5.35 -6.31 -8.73
C VAL A 106 -6.78 -5.91 -9.12
N ASP A 107 -7.50 -6.78 -9.83
CA ASP A 107 -8.89 -6.51 -10.23
C ASP A 107 -9.82 -6.37 -9.01
N VAL A 108 -9.55 -7.10 -7.92
CA VAL A 108 -10.40 -7.12 -6.72
C VAL A 108 -9.93 -6.13 -5.65
N LEU A 109 -8.64 -6.09 -5.36
CA LEU A 109 -8.04 -5.31 -4.27
C LEU A 109 -7.54 -3.92 -4.73
N GLY A 110 -7.49 -3.68 -6.04
CA GLY A 110 -6.90 -2.49 -6.63
C GLY A 110 -5.38 -2.63 -6.88
N PRO A 111 -4.72 -1.54 -7.31
CA PRO A 111 -3.30 -1.58 -7.67
C PRO A 111 -2.43 -1.96 -6.46
N VAL A 112 -1.29 -2.60 -6.74
CA VAL A 112 -0.30 -2.98 -5.71
C VAL A 112 0.28 -1.72 -5.09
N GLY A 113 0.38 -1.70 -3.75
CA GLY A 113 0.98 -0.58 -3.02
C GLY A 113 2.46 -0.79 -2.74
N GLY A 114 3.31 0.12 -3.24
CA GLY A 114 4.73 0.21 -2.88
C GLY A 114 5.66 -0.80 -3.55
N ALA A 115 6.95 -0.70 -3.26
CA ALA A 115 7.97 -1.62 -3.77
C ALA A 115 7.94 -2.94 -2.98
N THR A 116 7.88 -4.06 -3.69
CA THR A 116 7.92 -5.42 -3.12
C THR A 116 8.90 -6.29 -3.91
N PRO A 117 9.52 -7.31 -3.28
CA PRO A 117 10.35 -8.28 -4.00
C PRO A 117 9.61 -8.88 -5.21
N GLU A 118 10.33 -9.25 -6.27
CA GLU A 118 9.73 -9.79 -7.50
C GLU A 118 8.78 -10.97 -7.24
N THR A 119 9.08 -11.80 -6.23
CA THR A 119 8.32 -12.99 -5.83
C THR A 119 7.14 -12.71 -4.89
N SER A 120 6.79 -11.45 -4.62
CA SER A 120 5.63 -11.11 -3.80
C SER A 120 5.00 -9.78 -4.18
N ARG A 121 3.71 -9.61 -3.88
CA ARG A 121 2.99 -8.35 -4.00
C ARG A 121 2.17 -8.12 -2.74
N GLN A 122 2.04 -6.86 -2.36
CA GLN A 122 1.39 -6.47 -1.11
C GLN A 122 0.36 -5.37 -1.33
N TRP A 123 -0.78 -5.52 -0.66
CA TRP A 123 -1.87 -4.55 -0.60
C TRP A 123 -2.08 -4.13 0.84
N ARG A 124 -2.29 -2.83 1.05
CA ARG A 124 -2.71 -2.28 2.33
C ARG A 124 -4.19 -1.93 2.20
N LEU A 125 -5.03 -2.60 2.97
CA LEU A 125 -6.47 -2.43 3.00
C LEU A 125 -6.88 -1.79 4.34
N PRO A 126 -8.08 -1.17 4.41
CA PRO A 126 -8.56 -0.59 5.67
C PRO A 126 -8.65 -1.61 6.83
N ASN A 127 -8.92 -2.88 6.52
CA ASN A 127 -9.11 -3.95 7.48
C ASN A 127 -7.89 -4.88 7.66
N GLY A 128 -6.76 -4.60 7.01
CA GLY A 128 -5.58 -5.44 7.10
C GLY A 128 -4.56 -5.26 5.98
N THR A 129 -3.51 -6.06 6.02
CA THR A 129 -2.53 -6.15 4.92
C THR A 129 -2.66 -7.51 4.25
N VAL A 130 -2.67 -7.53 2.92
CA VAL A 130 -2.66 -8.76 2.12
C VAL A 130 -1.32 -8.86 1.41
N ARG A 131 -0.68 -10.03 1.47
CA ARG A 131 0.51 -10.32 0.70
C ARG A 131 0.32 -11.61 -0.08
N ILE A 132 0.42 -11.54 -1.41
CA ILE A 132 0.54 -12.73 -2.25
C ILE A 132 2.02 -12.99 -2.48
N GLY A 133 2.48 -14.19 -2.13
CA GLY A 133 3.88 -14.58 -2.27
C GLY A 133 4.04 -15.92 -2.97
N ARG A 134 4.96 -15.95 -3.93
CA ARG A 134 5.51 -17.19 -4.48
C ARG A 134 6.60 -17.70 -3.54
N THR A 135 6.33 -18.84 -2.91
CA THR A 135 7.33 -19.59 -2.15
C THR A 135 8.07 -20.56 -3.08
N SER A 136 9.07 -21.27 -2.56
CA SER A 136 9.73 -22.34 -3.31
C SER A 136 8.81 -23.52 -3.69
N TRP A 137 7.59 -23.59 -3.13
CA TRP A 137 6.73 -24.77 -3.24
C TRP A 137 5.26 -24.51 -3.60
N SER A 138 4.80 -23.26 -3.53
CA SER A 138 3.39 -22.88 -3.70
C SER A 138 3.24 -21.35 -3.78
N VAL A 139 2.07 -20.89 -4.23
CA VAL A 139 1.63 -19.50 -4.08
C VAL A 139 0.65 -19.41 -2.90
N VAL A 140 0.89 -18.46 -2.01
CA VAL A 140 0.11 -18.26 -0.79
C VAL A 140 -0.29 -16.80 -0.68
N ALA A 141 -1.52 -16.55 -0.26
CA ALA A 141 -1.96 -15.22 0.17
C ALA A 141 -2.05 -15.17 1.69
N THR A 142 -1.38 -14.19 2.29
CA THR A 142 -1.33 -13.98 3.73
C THR A 142 -2.06 -12.68 4.07
N TRP A 143 -3.12 -12.76 4.87
CA TRP A 143 -3.75 -11.61 5.50
C TRP A 143 -3.18 -11.42 6.90
N ARG A 144 -2.98 -10.17 7.29
CA ARG A 144 -2.57 -9.77 8.64
C ARG A 144 -3.44 -8.64 9.15
N PRO A 145 -3.60 -8.51 10.47
CA PRO A 145 -4.24 -7.34 11.05
C PRO A 145 -3.57 -6.07 10.55
N PRO A 146 -4.31 -4.96 10.47
CA PRO A 146 -3.70 -3.68 10.16
C PRO A 146 -2.62 -3.46 11.22
N ASP A 147 -1.41 -3.16 10.76
CA ASP A 147 -0.32 -2.92 11.68
C ASP A 147 -0.75 -1.80 12.65
N PRO A 148 -0.58 -1.93 13.98
CA PRO A 148 -1.10 -0.99 14.96
C PRO A 148 -0.82 0.49 14.67
N ARG A 149 0.34 0.83 14.07
CA ARG A 149 0.63 2.23 13.68
C ARG A 149 -0.28 2.75 12.56
N TRP A 150 -0.85 1.85 11.76
CA TRP A 150 -1.78 2.09 10.66
C TRP A 150 -3.23 1.91 11.09
N ALA A 151 -3.51 0.96 12.00
CA ALA A 151 -4.83 0.76 12.60
C ALA A 151 -5.28 1.98 13.41
N ALA A 152 -4.34 2.64 14.11
CA ALA A 152 -4.60 3.92 14.79
C ALA A 152 -4.99 5.03 13.81
N ALA A 153 -4.44 5.02 12.59
CA ALA A 153 -4.86 5.93 11.53
C ALA A 153 -6.27 5.55 11.03
N ALA A 154 -6.51 4.30 10.63
CA ALA A 154 -7.80 3.85 10.10
C ALA A 154 -8.97 3.99 11.10
N ALA A 155 -8.77 3.63 12.38
CA ALA A 155 -9.80 3.69 13.43
C ALA A 155 -10.22 5.12 13.78
N ALA A 156 -9.38 6.12 13.50
CA ALA A 156 -9.72 7.53 13.64
C ALA A 156 -10.51 8.10 12.43
N GLY A 157 -11.08 7.24 11.58
CA GLY A 157 -11.87 7.64 10.41
C GLY A 157 -11.02 8.16 9.24
N ARG A 158 -9.72 7.85 9.26
CA ARG A 158 -8.72 8.46 8.38
C ARG A 158 -8.57 7.71 7.05
N TYR A 159 -9.65 7.60 6.27
CA TYR A 159 -9.74 7.48 4.78
C TYR A 159 -11.20 7.10 4.41
N PRO A 160 -11.80 7.66 3.32
CA PRO A 160 -11.16 8.21 2.16
C PRO A 160 -10.84 9.70 2.33
N LEU A 161 -9.57 10.10 2.09
CA LEU A 161 -9.33 11.39 1.47
C LEU A 161 -10.31 11.47 0.30
N GLY A 162 -11.20 12.46 0.29
CA GLY A 162 -12.17 12.62 -0.77
C GLY A 162 -11.51 12.82 -2.14
N GLY A 163 -12.23 13.40 -3.10
CA GLY A 163 -11.62 13.76 -4.37
C GLY A 163 -10.41 14.67 -4.17
N TRP A 164 -9.62 14.90 -5.23
CA TRP A 164 -8.49 15.83 -5.20
C TRP A 164 -8.83 17.19 -4.58
N VAL A 165 -10.08 17.66 -4.71
CA VAL A 165 -10.58 18.90 -4.08
C VAL A 165 -10.46 18.84 -2.55
N ASP A 166 -10.97 17.79 -1.90
CA ASP A 166 -10.94 17.65 -0.44
C ASP A 166 -9.52 17.49 0.08
N PHE A 167 -8.70 16.71 -0.63
CA PHE A 167 -7.29 16.56 -0.31
C PHE A 167 -6.54 17.89 -0.40
N THR A 168 -6.79 18.68 -1.45
CA THR A 168 -6.16 20.00 -1.63
C THR A 168 -6.52 20.93 -0.47
N ALA A 169 -7.79 20.96 -0.06
CA ALA A 169 -8.25 21.77 1.06
C ALA A 169 -7.53 21.38 2.37
N ARG A 170 -7.44 20.09 2.67
CA ARG A 170 -6.71 19.58 3.86
C ARG A 170 -5.22 19.89 3.80
N LEU A 171 -4.61 19.73 2.62
CA LEU A 171 -3.18 20.02 2.42
C LEU A 171 -2.86 21.49 2.66
N ARG A 172 -3.70 22.42 2.19
CA ARG A 172 -3.55 23.86 2.48
C ARG A 172 -3.59 24.13 3.98
N ASP A 173 -4.55 23.53 4.64
CA ASP A 173 -4.76 23.60 6.09
C ASP A 173 -3.53 23.11 6.86
N ASP A 174 -2.91 22.01 6.42
CA ASP A 174 -1.70 21.48 7.03
C ASP A 174 -0.47 22.32 6.75
N LEU A 175 -0.28 22.79 5.51
CA LEU A 175 0.81 23.69 5.16
C LEU A 175 0.78 25.00 5.97
N LEU A 176 -0.42 25.52 6.28
CA LEU A 176 -0.58 26.69 7.15
C LEU A 176 -0.19 26.43 8.61
N ARG A 177 -0.30 25.18 9.08
CA ARG A 177 -0.04 24.78 10.46
C ARG A 177 1.33 24.14 10.66
N LEU A 178 2.02 23.79 9.57
CA LEU A 178 3.30 23.12 9.63
C LEU A 178 4.36 24.06 10.18
N ASP A 179 4.76 23.83 11.42
CA ASP A 179 5.79 24.58 12.15
C ASP A 179 6.89 23.61 12.56
N GLY A 180 7.85 23.40 11.66
CA GLY A 180 8.81 22.31 11.76
C GLY A 180 8.35 21.02 11.09
N GLY A 181 9.31 20.20 10.66
CA GLY A 181 9.07 18.85 10.16
C GLY A 181 9.03 18.69 8.65
N VAL A 182 9.02 17.41 8.25
CA VAL A 182 9.11 16.93 6.87
C VAL A 182 7.89 16.06 6.57
N VAL A 183 7.32 16.23 5.37
CA VAL A 183 6.22 15.43 4.85
C VAL A 183 6.58 14.91 3.47
N LEU A 184 6.39 13.62 3.25
CA LEU A 184 6.56 12.95 1.97
C LEU A 184 5.23 12.37 1.50
N LEU A 185 4.86 12.71 0.26
CA LEU A 185 3.74 12.16 -0.48
C LEU A 185 4.30 11.25 -1.58
N ARG A 186 4.15 9.94 -1.41
CA ARG A 186 4.80 8.93 -2.26
C ARG A 186 3.80 8.13 -3.09
N HIS A 187 4.19 7.85 -4.32
CA HIS A 187 3.51 6.93 -5.22
C HIS A 187 4.56 6.08 -5.97
N GLY A 188 4.69 4.81 -5.59
CA GLY A 188 5.78 3.96 -6.09
C GLY A 188 7.16 4.51 -5.73
N ALA A 189 8.03 4.67 -6.72
CA ALA A 189 9.34 5.30 -6.57
C ALA A 189 9.31 6.84 -6.57
N ARG A 190 8.14 7.44 -6.87
CA ARG A 190 7.99 8.90 -7.00
C ARG A 190 7.58 9.53 -5.70
N VAL A 191 8.18 10.68 -5.42
CA VAL A 191 8.03 11.36 -4.14
C VAL A 191 7.96 12.86 -4.39
N VAL A 192 6.92 13.47 -3.82
CA VAL A 192 6.85 14.91 -3.58
C VAL A 192 7.05 15.10 -2.08
N GLN A 193 7.92 16.02 -1.69
CA GLN A 193 8.15 16.35 -0.30
C GLN A 193 7.99 17.83 -0.04
N PHE A 194 7.65 18.18 1.19
CA PHE A 194 7.71 19.55 1.68
C PHE A 194 8.11 19.55 3.15
N ALA A 195 8.77 20.63 3.55
CA ALA A 195 9.23 20.82 4.90
C ALA A 195 9.04 22.28 5.31
N SER A 196 8.76 22.50 6.59
CA SER A 196 8.74 23.82 7.19
C SER A 196 9.94 23.96 8.10
N SER A 197 10.73 25.01 7.91
CA SER A 197 11.80 25.37 8.84
C SER A 197 11.82 26.88 9.02
N HIS A 198 11.77 27.33 10.27
CA HIS A 198 11.78 28.76 10.63
C HIS A 198 10.74 29.60 9.86
N GLY A 199 9.52 29.07 9.70
CA GLY A 199 8.42 29.74 9.00
C GLY A 199 8.57 29.81 7.48
N VAL A 200 9.52 29.07 6.90
CA VAL A 200 9.71 28.94 5.45
C VAL A 200 9.30 27.54 5.02
N LEU A 201 8.33 27.46 4.11
CA LEU A 201 8.00 26.20 3.44
C LEU A 201 8.86 26.02 2.19
N CYS A 202 9.57 24.90 2.15
CA CYS A 202 10.27 24.41 0.97
C CYS A 202 9.55 23.17 0.46
N ALA A 203 9.55 22.97 -0.85
CA ALA A 203 9.00 21.78 -1.46
C ALA A 203 9.90 21.29 -2.59
N GLU A 204 9.89 19.97 -2.77
CA GLU A 204 10.72 19.29 -3.74
C GLU A 204 9.98 18.13 -4.40
N VAL A 205 10.38 17.80 -5.62
CA VAL A 205 10.03 16.53 -6.29
C VAL A 205 11.32 15.78 -6.53
N VAL A 206 11.39 14.53 -6.06
CA VAL A 206 12.59 13.71 -6.25
C VAL A 206 12.87 13.53 -7.73
N ALA A 207 14.07 13.94 -8.15
CA ALA A 207 14.48 13.88 -9.55
C ALA A 207 14.97 12.49 -9.97
N ASP A 208 15.18 12.33 -11.26
CA ASP A 208 15.83 11.14 -11.82
C ASP A 208 17.33 11.16 -11.52
N HIS A 209 17.72 10.60 -10.38
CA HIS A 209 19.13 10.34 -10.10
C HIS A 209 19.54 8.95 -10.61
N ALA A 210 20.84 8.67 -10.60
CA ALA A 210 21.41 7.43 -11.14
C ALA A 210 20.82 6.13 -10.56
N ALA A 211 20.17 6.20 -9.38
CA ALA A 211 19.54 5.05 -8.74
C ALA A 211 18.06 4.85 -9.12
N VAL A 212 17.47 5.76 -9.91
CA VAL A 212 16.11 5.62 -10.46
C VAL A 212 16.19 4.83 -11.77
N PRO A 213 15.55 3.64 -11.84
CA PRO A 213 15.50 2.84 -13.07
C PRO A 213 14.91 3.61 -14.25
N GLU A 214 15.38 3.36 -15.47
CA GLU A 214 14.93 4.06 -16.68
C GLU A 214 13.40 4.07 -16.90
N PRO A 215 12.65 2.97 -16.66
CA PRO A 215 11.19 2.98 -16.77
C PRO A 215 10.51 3.93 -15.78
N ASP A 216 11.18 4.16 -14.65
CA ASP A 216 10.75 5.06 -13.59
C ASP A 216 11.42 6.42 -13.73
N ARG A 217 11.93 6.83 -14.90
CA ARG A 217 12.42 8.19 -15.16
C ARG A 217 11.34 9.08 -15.77
N PHE A 218 11.43 10.39 -15.55
CA PHE A 218 10.52 11.35 -16.11
C PHE A 218 10.71 11.40 -17.62
N SER A 219 9.58 11.35 -18.33
CA SER A 219 9.54 11.65 -19.76
C SER A 219 9.78 13.14 -20.01
N ALA A 220 10.16 13.48 -21.25
CA ALA A 220 10.29 14.88 -21.68
C ALA A 220 9.00 15.70 -21.43
N ARG A 221 7.83 15.07 -21.60
CA ARG A 221 6.53 15.69 -21.31
C ARG A 221 6.35 15.99 -19.82
N GLN A 222 6.80 15.09 -18.94
CA GLN A 222 6.73 15.32 -17.50
C GLN A 222 7.70 16.43 -17.05
N HIS A 223 8.90 16.52 -17.65
CA HIS A 223 9.80 17.65 -17.43
C HIS A 223 9.15 18.98 -17.81
N GLU A 224 8.57 19.05 -19.00
CA GLU A 224 7.86 20.26 -19.46
C GLU A 224 6.69 20.62 -18.55
N ALA A 225 5.93 19.63 -18.07
CA ALA A 225 4.84 19.84 -17.13
C ALA A 225 5.34 20.37 -15.77
N LEU A 226 6.45 19.84 -15.23
CA LEU A 226 7.05 20.34 -13.99
C LEU A 226 7.46 21.82 -14.13
N LEU A 227 8.12 22.18 -15.23
CA LEU A 227 8.46 23.56 -15.55
C LEU A 227 7.22 24.46 -15.62
N GLY A 228 6.15 23.99 -16.29
CA GLY A 228 4.89 24.71 -16.41
C GLY A 228 4.18 24.94 -15.07
N LEU A 229 4.37 24.05 -14.10
CA LEU A 229 3.88 24.22 -12.72
C LEU A 229 4.75 25.16 -11.88
N GLY A 230 5.90 25.61 -12.40
CA GLY A 230 6.84 26.50 -11.72
C GLY A 230 7.86 25.78 -10.84
N TRP A 231 8.10 24.49 -11.09
CA TRP A 231 9.28 23.81 -10.56
C TRP A 231 10.55 24.26 -11.30
N ARG A 232 11.68 24.21 -10.60
CA ARG A 232 13.02 24.51 -11.09
C ARG A 232 13.78 23.20 -11.25
N GLU A 233 14.54 23.11 -12.33
CA GLU A 233 15.32 21.92 -12.62
C GLU A 233 16.37 21.64 -11.53
N PRO A 234 16.69 20.36 -11.30
CA PRO A 234 17.79 19.95 -10.46
C PRO A 234 19.12 20.56 -10.91
N ARG A 235 19.97 20.94 -9.95
CA ARG A 235 21.30 21.47 -10.20
C ARG A 235 22.36 20.47 -9.73
N PRO A 236 23.39 20.17 -10.56
CA PRO A 236 24.42 19.19 -10.22
C PRO A 236 25.19 19.46 -8.91
N SER A 237 25.24 20.71 -8.44
CA SER A 237 26.10 21.13 -7.32
C SER A 237 25.35 21.74 -6.13
N GLY A 238 24.04 21.49 -5.98
CA GLY A 238 23.28 22.06 -4.87
C GLY A 238 21.97 21.35 -4.59
N ASP A 239 21.05 21.40 -5.56
CA ASP A 239 19.69 20.89 -5.39
C ASP A 239 19.49 19.69 -6.32
N PRO A 240 19.70 18.45 -5.86
CA PRO A 240 19.59 17.27 -6.71
C PRO A 240 18.14 16.95 -7.11
N ASN A 241 17.16 17.67 -6.55
CA ASN A 241 15.73 17.50 -6.77
C ASN A 241 15.15 18.70 -7.53
N TRP A 242 13.94 18.52 -8.08
CA TRP A 242 13.16 19.65 -8.56
C TRP A 242 12.70 20.47 -7.36
N THR A 243 12.89 21.78 -7.38
CA THR A 243 12.52 22.66 -6.26
C THR A 243 11.60 23.77 -6.73
N CYS A 244 10.94 24.49 -5.82
CA CYS A 244 10.24 25.72 -6.18
C CYS A 244 10.67 26.88 -5.29
N GLU A 245 10.19 28.10 -5.58
CA GLU A 245 10.47 29.23 -4.70
C GLU A 245 9.89 28.95 -3.29
N PRO A 246 10.69 29.13 -2.22
CA PRO A 246 10.21 28.93 -0.86
C PRO A 246 9.12 29.92 -0.48
N VAL A 247 8.10 29.46 0.25
CA VAL A 247 7.04 30.31 0.78
C VAL A 247 7.46 30.82 2.16
N ARG A 248 7.95 32.07 2.21
CA ARG A 248 8.49 32.71 3.43
C ARG A 248 7.43 33.39 4.31
N HIS A 249 6.28 33.69 3.71
CA HIS A 249 5.15 34.27 4.40
C HIS A 249 4.00 33.29 4.24
N LEU A 250 3.71 32.53 5.30
CA LEU A 250 2.62 31.56 5.39
C LEU A 250 1.25 32.27 5.37
N THR A 251 1.00 32.94 4.26
CA THR A 251 -0.21 33.65 3.92
C THR A 251 -1.06 32.74 3.06
N GLY A 252 -2.38 32.91 3.13
CA GLY A 252 -3.35 32.11 2.34
C GLY A 252 -2.94 31.94 0.87
N PRO A 253 -2.65 33.02 0.11
CA PRO A 253 -2.36 32.88 -1.32
C PRO A 253 -1.07 32.10 -1.65
N GLY A 254 -0.01 32.27 -0.86
CA GLY A 254 1.25 31.56 -1.08
C GLY A 254 1.13 30.07 -0.78
N VAL A 255 0.43 29.73 0.30
CA VAL A 255 0.16 28.34 0.68
C VAL A 255 -0.83 27.67 -0.28
N GLU A 256 -1.87 28.38 -0.73
CA GLU A 256 -2.80 27.90 -1.76
C GLU A 256 -2.07 27.54 -3.05
N ALA A 257 -1.22 28.43 -3.55
CA ALA A 257 -0.44 28.19 -4.76
C ALA A 257 0.52 27.00 -4.61
N LEU A 258 1.13 26.83 -3.43
CA LEU A 258 1.98 25.68 -3.15
C LEU A 258 1.16 24.38 -3.12
N ALA A 259 0.03 24.34 -2.41
CA ALA A 259 -0.84 23.17 -2.36
C ALA A 259 -1.33 22.76 -3.75
N ASP A 260 -1.75 23.73 -4.57
CA ASP A 260 -2.20 23.48 -5.94
C ASP A 260 -1.08 22.92 -6.81
N ARG A 261 0.14 23.45 -6.67
CA ARG A 261 1.33 22.91 -7.34
C ARG A 261 1.61 21.47 -6.93
N LEU A 262 1.60 21.15 -5.63
CA LEU A 262 1.85 19.80 -5.12
C LEU A 262 0.80 18.81 -5.66
N VAL A 263 -0.48 19.19 -5.62
CA VAL A 263 -1.58 18.36 -6.12
C VAL A 263 -1.54 18.17 -7.62
N ALA A 264 -1.32 19.23 -8.40
CA ALA A 264 -1.16 19.13 -9.85
C ALA A 264 0.05 18.26 -10.23
N THR A 265 1.13 18.33 -9.46
CA THR A 265 2.30 17.46 -9.66
C THR A 265 1.93 15.99 -9.44
N LEU A 266 1.28 15.67 -8.33
CA LEU A 266 0.88 14.29 -8.02
C LEU A 266 -0.09 13.74 -9.07
N ARG A 267 -1.13 14.51 -9.41
CA ARG A 267 -2.19 14.09 -10.33
C ARG A 267 -1.72 14.09 -11.79
N ASP A 268 -1.18 15.20 -12.27
CA ASP A 268 -0.99 15.45 -13.71
C ASP A 268 0.41 15.04 -14.20
N VAL A 269 1.42 15.04 -13.32
CA VAL A 269 2.79 14.64 -13.67
C VAL A 269 3.07 13.22 -13.24
N LEU A 270 2.76 12.86 -11.99
CA LEU A 270 3.06 11.53 -11.43
C LEU A 270 1.97 10.49 -11.73
N GLY A 271 0.84 10.91 -12.32
CA GLY A 271 -0.24 10.02 -12.73
C GLY A 271 -0.92 9.33 -11.55
N VAL A 272 -1.00 9.98 -10.40
CA VAL A 272 -1.74 9.46 -9.25
C VAL A 272 -3.24 9.66 -9.54
N ASP A 273 -3.99 8.56 -9.64
CA ASP A 273 -5.42 8.64 -10.00
C ASP A 273 -6.25 9.30 -8.90
N ARG A 274 -5.99 8.95 -7.63
CA ARG A 274 -6.71 9.46 -6.46
C ARG A 274 -5.80 9.64 -5.25
N PRO A 275 -6.09 10.60 -4.34
CA PRO A 275 -5.26 10.84 -3.16
C PRO A 275 -5.07 9.61 -2.27
N GLY A 276 -6.07 8.73 -2.20
CA GLY A 276 -5.99 7.47 -1.46
C GLY A 276 -5.00 6.44 -2.00
N HIS A 277 -4.28 6.73 -3.09
CA HIS A 277 -3.13 5.94 -3.57
C HIS A 277 -1.80 6.43 -3.02
N LEU A 278 -1.77 7.58 -2.32
CA LEU A 278 -0.56 8.13 -1.74
C LEU A 278 -0.21 7.41 -0.44
N LEU A 279 1.08 7.14 -0.28
CA LEU A 279 1.67 6.90 1.04
C LEU A 279 2.12 8.25 1.60
N VAL A 280 1.60 8.62 2.77
CA VAL A 280 2.03 9.81 3.49
C VAL A 280 2.96 9.39 4.62
N GLU A 281 4.18 9.91 4.61
CA GLU A 281 5.16 9.78 5.69
C GLU A 281 5.43 11.17 6.24
N SER A 282 5.42 11.35 7.55
CA SER A 282 5.61 12.67 8.14
C SER A 282 6.23 12.58 9.52
N TRP A 283 7.19 13.45 9.81
CA TRP A 283 7.82 13.54 11.12
C TRP A 283 8.30 14.96 11.40
N ASP A 284 8.38 15.28 12.69
CA ASP A 284 9.03 16.48 13.19
C ASP A 284 10.56 16.32 13.07
N ASP A 285 11.24 17.34 12.55
CA ASP A 285 12.67 17.23 12.18
C ASP A 285 13.59 17.17 13.41
N ASP A 286 13.17 17.76 14.53
CA ASP A 286 13.95 17.81 15.77
C ASP A 286 13.73 16.57 16.65
N THR A 287 12.50 16.11 16.73
CA THR A 287 12.09 15.03 17.65
C THR A 287 11.94 13.66 16.98
N ALA A 288 11.86 13.63 15.65
CA ALA A 288 11.51 12.46 14.84
C ALA A 288 10.12 11.85 15.17
N GLU A 289 9.27 12.56 15.92
CA GLU A 289 7.92 12.09 16.21
C GLU A 289 6.99 12.28 14.99
N PRO A 290 6.00 11.39 14.78
CA PRO A 290 5.06 11.56 13.67
C PRO A 290 4.21 12.83 13.81
N LEU A 291 4.06 13.56 12.70
CA LEU A 291 3.19 14.74 12.65
C LEU A 291 1.70 14.36 12.57
N ASP A 292 0.84 15.17 13.19
CA ASP A 292 -0.62 15.01 13.14
C ASP A 292 -1.24 15.95 12.10
N LEU A 293 -1.29 15.47 10.86
CA LEU A 293 -1.74 16.23 9.69
C LEU A 293 -3.17 15.86 9.27
N ALA A 294 -3.95 16.82 8.80
CA ALA A 294 -5.28 16.61 8.23
C ALA A 294 -5.27 15.74 6.97
N VAL A 295 -4.20 15.76 6.16
CA VAL A 295 -4.00 14.85 5.02
C VAL A 295 -3.68 13.41 5.45
N CYS A 296 -3.29 13.22 6.71
CA CYS A 296 -3.16 11.91 7.33
C CYS A 296 -4.47 11.47 8.01
N ARG A 297 -5.47 12.35 8.08
CA ARG A 297 -6.83 12.15 8.60
C ARG A 297 -7.85 12.00 7.47
#